data_AF-A0A923Z1Q9-F1
#
_entry.id   AF-A0A923Z1Q9-F1
#
_cell.length_a   1.000
_cell.length_b   1.000
_cell.length_c   1.000
_cell.angle_alpha   90.00
_cell.angle_beta   90.00
_cell.angle_gamma   90.00
#
_symmetry.space_group_name_H-M   'P 1'
#
loop_
_entity.id
_entity.type
_entity.pdbx_description
1 polymer ?
#
loop_
_entity_poly.entity_id
_entity_poly.type
_entity_poly.pdbx_seq_one_letter_code
_entity_poly.pdbx_strand_id
1 'polypeptide(L)'
;ALIGFDFSFSLPFSDADSFFPGDASPADAATLWVEVDQIAAADPHDAAHTYIAHRRQHFWLGAADGPKAPRARLRAVEQVWASKRRGAASSVFALVGAAQCGKASLSGMRLLARTRIPVWPFAPVPAAGPVIVEIYCRTFAADAGVRGKIRDRVTLDAALARLGSAPAAVPDAFADHIGDALISAAGMRVAAADRATWTPAGLDAVRTTEGWTFGVA
;
A
#
# COMPACT_ATOMS: atom_id res chain seq x y z
N ALA A 1 16.32 2.43 9.75
CA ALA A 1 15.06 3.21 9.81
C ALA A 1 13.99 2.45 9.05
N LEU A 2 12.76 2.40 9.57
CA LEU A 2 11.63 1.77 8.86
C LEU A 2 10.78 2.87 8.21
N ILE A 3 10.59 2.81 6.90
CA ILE A 3 9.92 3.84 6.10
C ILE A 3 8.62 3.24 5.56
N GLY A 4 7.47 3.79 5.96
CA GLY A 4 6.17 3.35 5.51
C GLY A 4 5.62 4.24 4.39
N PHE A 5 5.12 3.63 3.32
CA PHE A 5 4.34 4.30 2.29
C PHE A 5 2.94 3.72 2.19
N ASP A 6 1.94 4.60 2.14
CA ASP A 6 0.51 4.24 2.06
C ASP A 6 0.02 4.28 0.60
N PHE A 7 0.55 3.37 -0.21
CA PHE A 7 0.08 3.06 -1.56
C PHE A 7 0.40 1.59 -1.87
N SER A 8 -0.33 0.96 -2.79
CA SER A 8 -0.07 -0.45 -3.14
C SER A 8 1.24 -0.59 -3.92
N PHE A 9 2.17 -1.40 -3.44
CA PHE A 9 3.47 -1.58 -4.08
C PHE A 9 3.40 -2.46 -5.32
N SER A 10 2.33 -3.23 -5.51
CA SER A 10 2.16 -4.05 -6.71
C SER A 10 0.67 -4.19 -7.08
N LEU A 11 0.41 -4.97 -8.14
CA LEU A 11 -0.92 -5.29 -8.63
C LEU A 11 -1.29 -6.73 -8.22
N PRO A 12 -2.60 -7.09 -8.21
CA PRO A 12 -3.05 -8.49 -8.12
C PRO A 12 -2.40 -9.38 -9.19
N PHE A 13 -1.97 -10.57 -8.79
CA PHE A 13 -1.28 -11.55 -9.63
C PHE A 13 -1.79 -12.98 -9.39
N SER A 14 -1.82 -13.41 -8.13
CA SER A 14 -2.06 -14.79 -7.67
C SER A 14 -3.42 -15.36 -8.07
N ASP A 15 -4.41 -14.51 -8.35
CA ASP A 15 -5.74 -14.91 -8.79
C ASP A 15 -5.79 -15.36 -10.25
N ALA A 16 -4.77 -15.03 -11.05
CA ALA A 16 -4.72 -15.33 -12.48
C ALA A 16 -3.31 -15.64 -13.02
N ASP A 17 -2.34 -15.87 -12.13
CA ASP A 17 -0.91 -16.04 -12.43
C ASP A 17 -0.34 -14.98 -13.38
N SER A 18 -0.87 -13.76 -13.31
CA SER A 18 -0.53 -12.65 -14.19
C SER A 18 -1.05 -11.34 -13.63
N PHE A 19 -0.27 -10.25 -13.74
CA PHE A 19 -0.79 -8.91 -13.46
C PHE A 19 -1.85 -8.51 -14.51
N PHE A 20 -1.71 -9.00 -15.74
CA PHE A 20 -2.53 -8.64 -16.91
C PHE A 20 -2.98 -9.89 -17.69
N PRO A 21 -3.99 -10.63 -17.20
CA PRO A 21 -4.48 -11.84 -17.87
C PRO A 21 -4.90 -11.57 -19.32
N GLY A 22 -4.43 -12.40 -20.24
CA GLY A 22 -4.68 -12.24 -21.68
C GLY A 22 -3.64 -11.39 -22.43
N ASP A 23 -2.72 -10.74 -21.72
CA ASP A 23 -1.62 -9.97 -22.32
C ASP A 23 -0.24 -10.48 -21.85
N ALA A 24 0.82 -10.01 -22.51
CA ALA A 24 2.17 -10.09 -21.94
C ALA A 24 2.21 -9.32 -20.61
N SER A 25 2.65 -10.00 -19.55
CA SER A 25 2.73 -9.46 -18.18
C SER A 25 4.16 -9.53 -17.65
N PRO A 26 4.59 -8.56 -16.83
CA PRO A 26 5.79 -8.72 -16.01
C PRO A 26 5.74 -9.99 -15.16
N ALA A 27 6.91 -10.57 -14.91
CA ALA A 27 7.04 -11.81 -14.14
C ALA A 27 7.02 -11.59 -12.62
N ASP A 28 7.35 -10.37 -12.18
CA ASP A 28 7.45 -10.00 -10.76
C ASP A 28 7.19 -8.49 -10.57
N ALA A 29 7.12 -8.04 -9.31
CA ALA A 29 6.87 -6.65 -8.98
C ALA A 29 8.01 -5.72 -9.46
N ALA A 30 9.26 -6.18 -9.40
CA ALA A 30 10.40 -5.35 -9.77
C ALA A 30 10.38 -5.01 -11.27
N THR A 31 10.10 -6.01 -12.11
CA THR A 31 9.90 -5.84 -13.55
C THR A 31 8.66 -5.00 -13.85
N LEU A 32 7.57 -5.16 -13.09
CA LEU A 32 6.39 -4.29 -13.16
C LEU A 32 6.74 -2.82 -12.86
N TRP A 33 7.51 -2.53 -11.81
CA TRP A 33 7.89 -1.15 -11.46
C TRP A 33 8.68 -0.49 -12.59
N VAL A 34 9.65 -1.22 -13.16
CA VAL A 34 10.44 -0.75 -14.29
C VAL A 34 9.55 -0.49 -15.51
N GLU A 35 8.61 -1.38 -15.83
CA GLU A 35 7.66 -1.18 -16.94
C GLU A 35 6.81 0.08 -16.74
N VAL A 36 6.26 0.28 -15.53
CA VAL A 36 5.46 1.47 -15.19
C VAL A 36 6.29 2.74 -15.37
N ASP A 37 7.52 2.78 -14.86
CA ASP A 37 8.38 3.97 -14.95
C ASP A 37 8.81 4.28 -16.37
N GLN A 38 9.17 3.27 -17.17
CA GLN A 38 9.59 3.45 -18.56
C GLN A 38 8.45 3.97 -19.44
N ILE A 39 7.26 3.39 -19.31
CA ILE A 39 6.11 3.80 -20.13
C ILE A 39 5.61 5.19 -19.71
N ALA A 40 5.66 5.51 -18.42
CA ALA A 40 5.27 6.83 -17.89
C ALA A 40 6.42 7.84 -17.86
N ALA A 41 7.56 7.59 -18.51
CA ALA A 41 8.76 8.42 -18.38
C ALA A 41 8.52 9.90 -18.74
N ALA A 42 7.67 10.15 -19.73
CA ALA A 42 7.32 11.51 -20.19
C ALA A 42 6.16 12.15 -19.40
N ASP A 43 5.53 11.43 -18.47
CA ASP A 43 4.43 11.98 -17.68
C ASP A 43 4.96 13.00 -16.66
N PRO A 44 4.34 14.20 -16.56
CA PRO A 44 4.75 15.21 -15.61
C PRO A 44 4.45 14.79 -14.17
N HIS A 45 5.19 15.37 -13.21
CA HIS A 45 4.94 15.24 -11.78
C HIS A 45 4.88 13.78 -11.26
N ASP A 46 5.68 12.89 -11.84
CA ASP A 46 5.72 11.46 -11.51
C ASP A 46 4.36 10.74 -11.70
N ALA A 47 3.43 11.30 -12.47
CA ALA A 47 2.16 10.66 -12.78
C ALA A 47 2.36 9.38 -13.63
N ALA A 48 1.33 8.55 -13.73
CA ALA A 48 1.37 7.31 -14.55
C ALA A 48 0.17 7.21 -15.50
N HIS A 49 -0.25 8.34 -16.06
CA HIS A 49 -1.36 8.44 -17.00
C HIS A 49 -1.11 7.66 -18.29
N THR A 50 0.09 7.76 -18.85
CA THR A 50 0.47 7.04 -20.08
C THR A 50 0.45 5.53 -19.84
N TYR A 51 0.86 5.05 -18.66
CA TYR A 51 0.76 3.63 -18.30
C TYR A 51 -0.69 3.15 -18.18
N ILE A 52 -1.57 3.94 -17.56
CA ILE A 52 -3.01 3.63 -17.49
C ILE A 52 -3.60 3.53 -18.90
N ALA A 53 -3.20 4.41 -19.82
CA ALA A 53 -3.62 4.34 -21.21
C ALA A 53 -3.05 3.11 -21.95
N HIS A 54 -1.80 2.74 -21.66
CA HIS A 54 -1.15 1.56 -22.23
C HIS A 54 -1.84 0.24 -21.81
N ARG A 55 -2.18 0.09 -20.52
CA ARG A 55 -2.86 -1.09 -19.96
C ARG A 55 -4.37 -0.88 -19.78
N ARG A 56 -4.99 -0.05 -20.63
CA ARG A 56 -6.35 0.51 -20.46
C ARG A 56 -7.45 -0.49 -20.19
N GLN A 57 -7.38 -1.68 -20.77
CA GLN A 57 -8.40 -2.72 -20.65
C GLN A 57 -8.48 -3.34 -19.26
N HIS A 58 -7.42 -3.26 -18.47
CA HIS A 58 -7.36 -3.80 -17.10
C HIS A 58 -7.90 -2.83 -16.06
N PHE A 59 -7.83 -1.53 -16.33
CA PHE A 59 -8.31 -0.51 -15.42
C PHE A 59 -9.80 -0.23 -15.62
N TRP A 60 -10.51 -0.03 -14.51
CA TRP A 60 -11.88 0.48 -14.51
C TRP A 60 -11.86 2.00 -14.28
N LEU A 61 -12.19 2.76 -15.32
CA LEU A 61 -12.24 4.23 -15.36
C LEU A 61 -13.66 4.79 -15.29
N GLY A 62 -14.67 3.96 -15.04
CA GLY A 62 -16.04 4.40 -14.80
C GLY A 62 -17.08 3.57 -15.54
N ALA A 63 -18.33 4.03 -15.54
CA ALA A 63 -19.47 3.27 -16.07
C ALA A 63 -19.36 2.90 -17.56
N ALA A 64 -18.60 3.67 -18.36
CA ALA A 64 -18.34 3.36 -19.76
C ALA A 64 -17.52 2.06 -19.95
N ASP A 65 -16.82 1.60 -18.91
CA ASP A 65 -16.13 0.31 -18.87
C ASP A 65 -17.03 -0.86 -18.46
N GLY A 66 -18.32 -0.61 -18.24
CA GLY A 66 -19.26 -1.58 -17.69
C GLY A 66 -19.14 -1.74 -16.17
N PRO A 67 -19.61 -2.87 -15.62
CA PRO A 67 -19.55 -3.14 -14.18
C PRO A 67 -18.12 -3.07 -13.64
N LYS A 68 -17.95 -2.59 -12.41
CA LYS A 68 -16.64 -2.50 -11.75
C LYS A 68 -16.07 -3.89 -11.38
N ALA A 69 -16.92 -4.79 -10.92
CA ALA A 69 -16.51 -6.05 -10.30
C ALA A 69 -15.55 -6.91 -11.16
N PRO A 70 -15.77 -7.08 -12.48
CA PRO A 70 -14.88 -7.89 -13.33
C PRO A 70 -13.43 -7.39 -13.40
N ARG A 71 -13.18 -6.10 -13.17
CA ARG A 71 -11.83 -5.51 -13.19
C ARG A 71 -11.26 -5.25 -11.78
N ALA A 72 -12.08 -5.35 -10.75
CA ALA A 72 -11.71 -4.98 -9.38
C ALA A 72 -11.00 -6.12 -8.62
N ARG A 73 -9.95 -6.69 -9.21
CA ARG A 73 -9.13 -7.74 -8.61
C ARG A 73 -8.42 -7.24 -7.34
N LEU A 74 -8.20 -8.14 -6.38
CA LEU A 74 -7.57 -7.83 -5.10
C LEU A 74 -6.34 -8.72 -4.89
N ARG A 75 -5.28 -8.15 -4.32
CA ARG A 75 -4.11 -8.90 -3.86
C ARG A 75 -4.49 -9.83 -2.71
N ALA A 76 -3.73 -10.88 -2.49
CA ALA A 76 -3.87 -11.82 -1.40
C ALA A 76 -3.96 -11.11 -0.04
N VAL A 77 -3.11 -10.10 0.22
CA VAL A 77 -3.17 -9.33 1.47
C VAL A 77 -4.46 -8.53 1.64
N GLU A 78 -5.04 -8.05 0.54
CA GLU A 78 -6.32 -7.32 0.54
C GLU A 78 -7.51 -8.26 0.79
N GLN A 79 -7.43 -9.50 0.29
CA GLN A 79 -8.41 -10.55 0.58
C GLN A 79 -8.34 -10.95 2.07
N VAL A 80 -7.13 -11.10 2.62
CA VAL A 80 -6.92 -11.33 4.06
C VAL A 80 -7.52 -10.18 4.87
N TRP A 81 -7.21 -8.93 4.50
CA TRP A 81 -7.76 -7.75 5.16
C TRP A 81 -9.31 -7.75 5.17
N ALA A 82 -9.92 -8.02 4.01
CA ALA A 82 -11.37 -8.05 3.87
C ALA A 82 -12.02 -9.16 4.72
N SER A 83 -11.40 -10.35 4.78
CA SER A 83 -11.93 -11.48 5.56
C SER A 83 -11.98 -11.21 7.06
N LYS A 84 -11.06 -10.37 7.58
CA LYS A 84 -11.00 -9.97 8.99
C LYS A 84 -11.98 -8.86 9.37
N ARG A 85 -12.88 -8.45 8.44
CA ARG A 85 -13.85 -7.36 8.62
C ARG A 85 -13.21 -6.05 9.09
N ARG A 86 -11.93 -5.82 8.78
CA ARG A 86 -11.20 -4.56 9.07
C ARG A 86 -11.54 -3.44 8.07
N GLY A 87 -12.47 -3.70 7.15
CA GLY A 87 -13.02 -2.77 6.16
C GLY A 87 -12.97 -3.36 4.76
N ALA A 88 -13.63 -2.71 3.80
CA ALA A 88 -13.52 -3.09 2.40
C ALA A 88 -12.15 -2.66 1.85
N ALA A 89 -11.39 -3.60 1.29
CA ALA A 89 -10.23 -3.28 0.47
C ALA A 89 -10.69 -2.68 -0.86
N SER A 90 -9.89 -1.76 -1.41
CA SER A 90 -10.14 -1.16 -2.71
C SER A 90 -9.14 -1.68 -3.72
N SER A 91 -9.64 -2.13 -4.87
CA SER A 91 -8.79 -2.59 -5.95
C SER A 91 -7.99 -1.43 -6.56
N VAL A 92 -6.69 -1.66 -6.72
CA VAL A 92 -5.76 -0.77 -7.44
C VAL A 92 -6.15 -0.59 -8.92
N PHE A 93 -6.95 -1.50 -9.49
CA PHE A 93 -7.46 -1.39 -10.86
C PHE A 93 -8.69 -0.46 -10.99
N ALA A 94 -9.33 -0.10 -9.87
CA ALA A 94 -10.49 0.80 -9.89
C ALA A 94 -10.05 2.24 -9.66
N LEU A 95 -10.10 3.06 -10.71
CA LEU A 95 -9.47 4.38 -10.74
C LEU A 95 -10.47 5.56 -10.61
N VAL A 96 -11.73 5.25 -10.26
CA VAL A 96 -12.80 6.24 -10.04
C VAL A 96 -13.42 6.05 -8.67
N GLY A 97 -13.79 7.17 -8.06
CA GLY A 97 -14.48 7.24 -6.77
C GLY A 97 -13.56 7.60 -5.62
N ALA A 98 -14.16 7.85 -4.45
CA ALA A 98 -13.48 8.30 -3.24
C ALA A 98 -12.45 7.31 -2.68
N ALA A 99 -12.49 6.06 -3.11
CA ALA A 99 -11.61 4.98 -2.65
C ALA A 99 -10.56 4.57 -3.70
N GLN A 100 -10.29 5.40 -4.72
CA GLN A 100 -9.24 5.11 -5.69
C GLN A 100 -7.86 5.23 -5.02
N CYS A 101 -7.08 4.16 -5.08
CA CYS A 101 -5.66 4.15 -4.70
C CYS A 101 -4.74 3.91 -5.90
N GLY A 102 -5.29 3.50 -7.05
CA GLY A 102 -4.51 3.00 -8.16
C GLY A 102 -3.60 4.03 -8.82
N LYS A 103 -4.06 5.28 -9.01
CA LYS A 103 -3.23 6.32 -9.65
C LYS A 103 -2.01 6.67 -8.79
N ALA A 104 -2.22 6.80 -7.48
CA ALA A 104 -1.14 7.04 -6.52
C ALA A 104 -0.20 5.84 -6.43
N SER A 105 -0.74 4.62 -6.45
CA SER A 105 0.06 3.39 -6.43
C SER A 105 0.97 3.26 -7.65
N LEU A 106 0.46 3.51 -8.85
CA LEU A 106 1.29 3.50 -10.07
C LEU A 106 2.39 4.58 -10.03
N SER A 107 2.05 5.79 -9.56
CA SER A 107 3.05 6.86 -9.35
C SER A 107 4.10 6.45 -8.31
N GLY A 108 3.66 5.77 -7.24
CA GLY A 108 4.53 5.19 -6.22
C GLY A 108 5.44 4.08 -6.76
N MET A 109 4.95 3.23 -7.66
CA MET A 109 5.77 2.21 -8.33
C MET A 109 6.90 2.84 -9.16
N ARG A 110 6.69 4.02 -9.77
CA ARG A 110 7.78 4.78 -10.41
C ARG A 110 8.86 5.21 -9.42
N LEU A 111 8.47 5.60 -8.20
CA LEU A 111 9.42 5.89 -7.12
C LEU A 111 10.18 4.62 -6.71
N LEU A 112 9.49 3.48 -6.58
CA LEU A 112 10.11 2.20 -6.25
C LEU A 112 11.07 1.70 -7.34
N ALA A 113 10.79 1.94 -8.62
CA ALA A 113 11.68 1.60 -9.73
C ALA A 113 13.04 2.32 -9.64
N ARG A 114 13.06 3.53 -9.06
CA ARG A 114 14.22 4.42 -9.01
C ARG A 114 14.92 4.43 -7.65
N THR A 115 14.31 3.82 -6.61
CA THR A 115 14.89 3.81 -5.26
C THR A 115 16.06 2.84 -5.14
N ARG A 116 16.99 3.16 -4.24
CA ARG A 116 18.08 2.27 -3.83
C ARG A 116 17.89 1.70 -2.43
N ILE A 117 16.80 2.08 -1.76
CA ILE A 117 16.47 1.55 -0.43
C ILE A 117 15.78 0.20 -0.61
N PRO A 118 16.18 -0.87 0.10
CA PRO A 118 15.50 -2.16 0.04
C PRO A 118 14.00 -2.02 0.32
N VAL A 119 13.18 -2.66 -0.52
CA VAL A 119 11.72 -2.65 -0.41
C VAL A 119 11.26 -4.02 0.05
N TRP A 120 10.77 -4.13 1.27
CA TRP A 120 10.17 -5.38 1.76
C TRP A 120 8.76 -5.55 1.17
N PRO A 121 8.33 -6.77 0.81
CA PRO A 121 9.06 -8.04 0.94
C PRO A 121 9.87 -8.47 -0.30
N PHE A 122 9.96 -7.59 -1.30
CA PHE A 122 10.60 -7.84 -2.60
C PHE A 122 12.13 -7.91 -2.52
N ALA A 123 12.72 -7.31 -1.49
CA ALA A 123 14.14 -7.39 -1.15
C ALA A 123 14.31 -7.86 0.31
N PRO A 124 15.45 -8.51 0.64
CA PRO A 124 15.77 -8.87 2.01
C PRO A 124 15.80 -7.65 2.93
N VAL A 125 15.35 -7.84 4.17
CA VAL A 125 15.47 -6.80 5.21
C VAL A 125 16.95 -6.69 5.60
N PRO A 126 17.57 -5.50 5.49
CA PRO A 126 18.97 -5.33 5.83
C PRO A 126 19.19 -5.41 7.35
N ALA A 127 20.36 -5.91 7.77
CA ALA A 127 20.73 -5.96 9.19
C ALA A 127 20.88 -4.57 9.83
N ALA A 128 21.24 -3.57 9.02
CA ALA A 128 21.33 -2.16 9.41
C ALA A 128 20.94 -1.26 8.24
N GLY A 129 20.47 -0.05 8.54
CA GLY A 129 20.07 0.93 7.53
C GLY A 129 18.56 1.03 7.29
N PRO A 130 18.14 1.73 6.22
CA PRO A 130 16.73 1.92 5.92
C PRO A 130 16.10 0.73 5.18
N VAL A 131 14.81 0.52 5.39
CA VAL A 131 13.97 -0.39 4.60
C VAL A 131 12.59 0.25 4.39
N ILE A 132 12.05 0.10 3.18
CA ILE A 132 10.72 0.57 2.80
C ILE A 132 9.72 -0.58 2.98
N VAL A 133 8.54 -0.27 3.54
CA VAL A 133 7.40 -1.17 3.68
C VAL A 133 6.12 -0.50 3.17
N GLU A 134 5.25 -1.30 2.57
CA GLU A 134 3.89 -0.89 2.28
C GLU A 134 3.09 -0.89 3.58
N ILE A 135 2.29 0.14 3.83
CA ILE A 135 1.40 0.22 5.00
C ILE A 135 -0.03 0.58 4.60
N TYR A 136 -0.97 0.25 5.48
CA TYR A 136 -2.25 0.94 5.54
C TYR A 136 -2.30 1.72 6.84
N CYS A 137 -2.36 3.06 6.77
CA CYS A 137 -2.41 3.88 7.99
C CYS A 137 -3.56 3.48 8.93
N ARG A 138 -4.68 3.05 8.33
CA ARG A 138 -5.86 2.57 9.05
C ARG A 138 -5.58 1.34 9.93
N THR A 139 -4.64 0.47 9.56
CA THR A 139 -4.27 -0.70 10.37
C THR A 139 -3.80 -0.25 11.75
N PHE A 140 -2.83 0.66 11.80
CA PHE A 140 -2.23 1.12 13.04
C PHE A 140 -3.18 1.97 13.87
N ALA A 141 -4.02 2.79 13.23
CA ALA A 141 -5.08 3.51 13.94
C ALA A 141 -6.09 2.54 14.59
N ALA A 142 -6.49 1.49 13.88
CA ALA A 142 -7.42 0.49 14.41
C ALA A 142 -6.80 -0.33 15.56
N ASP A 143 -5.54 -0.73 15.45
CA ASP A 143 -4.81 -1.45 16.51
C ASP A 143 -4.62 -0.55 17.75
N ALA A 144 -4.51 0.77 17.56
CA ALA A 144 -4.54 1.76 18.64
C ALA A 144 -5.96 2.05 19.18
N GLY A 145 -6.99 1.35 18.71
CA GLY A 145 -8.37 1.48 19.18
C GLY A 145 -9.15 2.66 18.60
N VAL A 146 -8.64 3.31 17.56
CA VAL A 146 -9.31 4.44 16.91
C VAL A 146 -10.11 3.96 15.69
N ARG A 147 -11.34 4.45 15.56
CA ARG A 147 -12.15 4.29 14.36
C ARG A 147 -12.23 5.62 13.62
N GLY A 148 -11.87 5.61 12.33
CA GLY A 148 -11.92 6.81 11.49
C GLY A 148 -10.59 7.57 11.46
N LYS A 149 -10.67 8.88 11.22
CA LYS A 149 -9.51 9.77 11.06
C LYS A 149 -9.21 10.51 12.36
N ILE A 150 -7.92 10.64 12.68
CA ILE A 150 -7.44 11.37 13.86
C ILE A 150 -7.16 12.81 13.43
N ARG A 151 -7.80 13.80 14.06
CA ARG A 151 -7.68 15.23 13.71
C ARG A 151 -7.43 16.13 14.90
N ASP A 152 -7.34 15.56 16.08
CA ASP A 152 -7.16 16.27 17.34
C ASP A 152 -6.09 15.60 18.21
N ARG A 153 -5.40 16.42 19.00
CA ARG A 153 -4.29 16.00 19.85
C ARG A 153 -4.71 15.03 20.94
N VAL A 154 -5.90 15.21 21.52
CA VAL A 154 -6.40 14.36 22.62
C VAL A 154 -6.55 12.91 22.15
N THR A 155 -7.21 12.70 21.01
CA THR A 155 -7.38 11.38 20.40
C THR A 155 -6.03 10.80 19.99
N LEU A 156 -5.15 11.60 19.40
CA LEU A 156 -3.81 11.17 19.00
C LEU A 156 -2.97 10.71 20.19
N ASP A 157 -2.89 11.51 21.25
CA ASP A 157 -2.07 11.20 22.43
C ASP A 157 -2.57 9.94 23.15
N ALA A 158 -3.88 9.76 23.26
CA ALA A 158 -4.47 8.53 23.79
C ALA A 158 -4.10 7.30 22.94
N ALA A 159 -4.14 7.42 21.61
CA ALA A 159 -3.76 6.36 20.69
C ALA A 159 -2.25 6.06 20.73
N LEU A 160 -1.42 7.10 20.80
CA LEU A 160 0.04 7.01 20.94
C LEU A 160 0.44 6.31 22.24
N ALA A 161 -0.21 6.63 23.36
CA ALA A 161 0.03 5.99 24.64
C ALA A 161 -0.23 4.48 24.58
N ARG A 162 -1.28 4.03 23.86
CA ARG A 162 -1.58 2.60 23.65
C ARG A 162 -0.50 1.88 22.83
N LEU A 163 0.25 2.61 22.01
CA LEU A 163 1.39 2.12 21.24
C LEU A 163 2.75 2.37 21.95
N GLY A 164 2.71 2.79 23.22
CA GLY A 164 3.92 3.06 24.01
C GLY A 164 4.74 4.26 23.51
N SER A 165 4.09 5.24 22.86
CA SER A 165 4.71 6.51 22.47
C SER A 165 4.40 7.62 23.47
N ALA A 166 5.31 8.58 23.58
CA ALA A 166 5.03 9.86 24.23
C ALA A 166 3.98 10.69 23.44
N PRO A 167 3.33 11.66 24.10
CA PRO A 167 2.44 12.62 23.43
C PRO A 167 3.10 13.36 22.26
N ALA A 168 2.32 13.71 21.24
CA ALA A 168 2.83 14.42 20.07
C ALA A 168 2.89 15.93 20.30
N ALA A 169 3.99 16.55 19.87
CA ALA A 169 4.15 18.00 19.83
C ALA A 169 3.43 18.60 18.60
N VAL A 170 2.11 18.50 18.58
CA VAL A 170 1.23 19.05 17.52
C VAL A 170 0.23 20.06 18.11
N PRO A 171 -0.36 20.95 17.28
CA PRO A 171 -1.47 21.78 17.71
C PRO A 171 -2.68 20.96 18.16
N ASP A 172 -3.65 21.58 18.84
CA ASP A 172 -4.85 20.89 19.32
C ASP A 172 -5.69 20.26 18.19
N ALA A 173 -5.71 20.88 17.02
CA ALA A 173 -6.35 20.37 15.81
C ALA A 173 -5.38 20.40 14.63
N PHE A 174 -5.49 19.41 13.75
CA PHE A 174 -4.62 19.26 12.59
C PHE A 174 -5.32 18.49 11.46
N ALA A 175 -4.72 18.54 10.27
CA ALA A 175 -5.19 17.77 9.12
C ALA A 175 -4.93 16.27 9.33
N ASP A 176 -5.84 15.42 8.86
CA ASP A 176 -5.83 13.99 9.18
C ASP A 176 -4.57 13.23 8.75
N HIS A 177 -3.90 13.65 7.67
CA HIS A 177 -2.63 13.07 7.24
C HIS A 177 -1.52 13.18 8.30
N ILE A 178 -1.55 14.19 9.19
CA ILE A 178 -0.61 14.31 10.31
C ILE A 178 -0.87 13.21 11.34
N GLY A 179 -2.14 12.99 11.68
CA GLY A 179 -2.54 11.90 12.57
C GLY A 179 -2.19 10.53 12.00
N ASP A 180 -2.50 10.29 10.72
CA ASP A 180 -2.19 9.06 10.00
C ASP A 180 -0.67 8.79 9.99
N ALA A 181 0.17 9.81 9.76
CA ALA A 181 1.62 9.66 9.75
C ALA A 181 2.18 9.30 11.15
N LEU A 182 1.76 10.03 12.18
CA LEU A 182 2.27 9.82 13.55
C LEU A 182 1.83 8.49 14.12
N ILE A 183 0.56 8.10 13.93
CA ILE A 183 0.06 6.82 14.41
C ILE A 183 0.69 5.65 13.66
N SER A 184 0.92 5.79 12.35
CA SER A 184 1.59 4.75 11.56
C SER A 184 3.04 4.60 11.96
N ALA A 185 3.77 5.69 12.20
CA ALA A 185 5.16 5.62 12.67
C ALA A 185 5.26 4.89 14.03
N ALA A 186 4.36 5.21 14.97
CA ALA A 186 4.29 4.52 16.26
C ALA A 186 3.91 3.04 16.10
N GLY A 187 2.90 2.74 15.29
CA GLY A 187 2.41 1.38 15.06
C GLY A 187 3.43 0.50 14.36
N MET A 188 4.11 1.01 13.34
CA MET A 188 5.20 0.31 12.66
C MET A 188 6.34 -0.03 13.63
N ARG A 189 6.68 0.86 14.58
CA ARG A 189 7.71 0.57 15.59
C ARG A 189 7.33 -0.63 16.45
N VAL A 190 6.07 -0.70 16.89
CA VAL A 190 5.55 -1.84 17.67
C VAL A 190 5.53 -3.10 16.81
N ALA A 191 4.96 -3.03 15.61
CA ALA A 191 4.82 -4.17 14.71
C ALA A 191 6.18 -4.74 14.26
N ALA A 192 7.19 -3.90 14.06
CA ALA A 192 8.54 -4.31 13.70
C ALA A 192 9.25 -5.15 14.75
N ALA A 193 8.87 -5.02 16.04
CA ALA A 193 9.39 -5.86 17.11
C ALA A 193 8.79 -7.28 17.11
N ASP A 194 7.64 -7.47 16.46
CA ASP A 194 7.01 -8.78 16.30
C ASP A 194 7.53 -9.48 15.05
N ARG A 195 8.18 -10.63 15.24
CA ARG A 195 8.70 -11.47 14.15
C ARG A 195 7.59 -11.94 13.20
N ALA A 196 6.37 -12.14 13.70
CA ALA A 196 5.25 -12.59 12.88
C ALA A 196 4.86 -11.55 11.80
N THR A 197 5.08 -10.26 12.06
CA THR A 197 4.83 -9.18 11.09
C THR A 197 5.72 -9.29 9.84
N TRP A 198 6.93 -9.83 10.00
CA TRP A 198 7.89 -9.98 8.90
C TRP A 198 7.70 -11.27 8.08
N THR A 199 6.98 -12.24 8.63
CA THR A 199 6.68 -13.53 8.01
C THR A 199 5.21 -13.92 8.19
N PRO A 200 4.25 -13.08 7.72
CA PRO A 200 2.83 -13.40 7.81
C PRO A 200 2.48 -14.60 6.93
N ALA A 201 1.43 -15.32 7.32
CA ALA A 201 0.94 -16.47 6.55
C ALA A 201 0.51 -16.03 5.15
N GLY A 202 0.99 -16.74 4.12
CA GLY A 202 0.70 -16.45 2.72
C GLY A 202 1.73 -15.57 2.00
N LEU A 203 2.61 -14.86 2.73
CA LEU A 203 3.61 -13.98 2.10
C LEU A 203 4.52 -14.72 1.12
N ASP A 204 4.97 -15.93 1.45
CA ASP A 204 5.94 -16.65 0.61
C ASP A 204 5.39 -16.96 -0.79
N ALA A 205 4.07 -17.12 -0.93
CA ALA A 205 3.44 -17.36 -2.23
C ALA A 205 3.41 -16.12 -3.15
N VAL A 206 3.53 -14.91 -2.58
CA VAL A 206 3.36 -13.65 -3.31
C VAL A 206 4.53 -12.67 -3.12
N ARG A 207 5.60 -13.10 -2.46
CA ARG A 207 6.75 -12.28 -2.03
C ARG A 207 7.40 -11.50 -3.17
N THR A 208 7.43 -12.09 -4.37
CA THR A 208 8.02 -11.48 -5.57
C THR A 208 6.98 -10.81 -6.46
N THR A 209 5.69 -11.12 -6.33
CA THR A 209 4.63 -10.65 -7.23
C THR A 209 3.78 -9.56 -6.59
N GLU A 210 2.88 -9.89 -5.67
CA GLU A 210 1.95 -8.91 -5.09
C GLU A 210 2.52 -8.18 -3.86
N GLY A 211 3.50 -8.79 -3.21
CA GLY A 211 4.04 -8.34 -1.93
C GLY A 211 3.06 -8.50 -0.78
N TRP A 212 3.24 -7.68 0.25
CA TRP A 212 2.40 -7.71 1.45
C TRP A 212 2.37 -6.35 2.13
N THR A 213 1.22 -5.99 2.69
CA THR A 213 1.05 -4.80 3.52
C THR A 213 1.54 -5.09 4.95
N PHE A 214 2.52 -4.31 5.41
CA PHE A 214 3.14 -4.47 6.72
C PHE A 214 2.15 -4.21 7.86
N GLY A 215 2.17 -5.08 8.87
CA GLY A 215 1.21 -5.05 9.99
C GLY A 215 -0.13 -5.75 9.71
N VAL A 216 -0.35 -6.26 8.49
CA VAL A 216 -1.50 -7.12 8.19
C VAL A 216 -1.06 -8.57 8.36
N ALA A 217 -1.46 -9.20 9.47
CA ALA A 217 -1.43 -10.65 9.63
C ALA A 217 -2.81 -11.22 9.36
#